data_AF-A0A968NUH7-F1
#
_entry.id   AF-A0A968NUH7-F1
#
_cell.length_a   1.000
_cell.length_b   1.000
_cell.length_c   1.000
_cell.angle_alpha   90.00
_cell.angle_beta   90.00
_cell.angle_gamma   90.00
#
_symmetry.space_group_name_H-M   'P 1'
#
loop_
_entity.id
_entity.type
_entity.pdbx_description
1 polymer ?
#
loop_
_entity_poly.entity_id
_entity_poly.type
_entity_poly.pdbx_seq_one_letter_code
_entity_poly.pdbx_strand_id
1 'polypeptide(L)'
;APDGLTQPSLWWTQEQFGAKLLATWVANSGLDGTPPRVDLIVNQQIWSSYTYLERYRFLNQFGVAAQDFGYSTRVFNRQQELLAAYICPDPAGGTCNVFLDSSGPSGLQGGSTLSPFPTGGGIGLP
;
A
#
# COMPACT_ATOMS: atom_id res chain seq x y z
N ALA A 1 5.82 25.58 -15.77
CA ALA A 1 6.13 24.61 -16.83
C ALA A 1 5.83 23.21 -16.28
N PRO A 2 5.28 22.28 -17.07
CA PRO A 2 4.84 20.97 -16.58
C PRO A 2 6.04 20.01 -16.53
N ASP A 3 7.08 20.35 -15.77
CA ASP A 3 8.39 19.69 -15.86
C ASP A 3 8.72 18.94 -14.57
N GLY A 4 7.88 17.98 -14.18
CA GLY A 4 8.15 17.20 -12.97
C GLY A 4 7.71 15.74 -12.98
N LEU A 5 6.71 15.37 -13.78
CA LEU A 5 6.09 14.03 -13.72
C LEU A 5 5.73 13.47 -15.11
N THR A 6 6.31 14.01 -16.17
CA THR A 6 6.39 13.36 -17.49
C THR A 6 7.55 12.36 -17.51
N GLN A 7 7.68 11.55 -16.45
CA GLN A 7 8.67 10.48 -16.39
C GLN A 7 8.10 9.24 -17.11
N PRO A 8 8.79 8.68 -18.11
CA PRO A 8 8.31 7.53 -18.87
C PRO A 8 7.95 6.28 -18.02
N SER A 9 8.45 6.14 -16.80
CA SER A 9 8.29 4.91 -15.99
C SER A 9 6.89 4.73 -15.39
N LEU A 10 6.24 5.78 -14.89
CA LEU A 10 4.91 5.66 -14.27
C LEU A 10 3.79 5.49 -15.30
N TRP A 11 3.88 6.21 -16.43
CA TRP A 11 2.92 6.07 -17.54
C TRP A 11 2.98 4.67 -18.17
N TRP A 12 4.18 4.13 -18.43
CA TRP A 12 4.32 2.76 -18.93
C TRP A 12 3.84 1.71 -17.92
N THR A 13 4.02 1.94 -16.61
CA THR A 13 3.49 1.03 -15.59
C THR A 13 1.96 1.05 -15.56
N GLN A 14 1.34 2.22 -15.77
CA GLN A 14 -0.11 2.33 -15.96
C GLN A 14 -0.59 1.59 -17.22
N GLU A 15 0.09 1.71 -18.35
CA GLU A 15 -0.28 1.03 -19.60
C GLU A 15 -0.14 -0.50 -19.51
N GLN A 16 0.88 -1.00 -18.80
CA GLN A 16 1.15 -2.45 -18.69
C GLN A 16 0.35 -3.15 -17.58
N PHE A 17 0.05 -2.46 -16.46
CA PHE A 17 -0.53 -3.09 -15.25
C PHE A 17 -1.79 -2.40 -14.71
N GLY A 18 -2.10 -1.19 -15.18
CA GLY A 18 -3.09 -0.30 -14.58
C GLY A 18 -4.42 -0.16 -15.33
N ALA A 19 -4.54 -0.56 -16.60
CA ALA A 19 -5.66 -0.14 -17.46
C ALA A 19 -7.08 -0.44 -16.92
N LYS A 20 -7.24 -1.42 -16.04
CA LYS A 20 -8.51 -1.65 -15.30
C LYS A 20 -8.40 -1.36 -13.80
N LEU A 21 -7.24 -1.60 -13.19
CA LEU A 21 -7.05 -1.45 -11.75
C LEU A 21 -6.83 0.02 -11.35
N LEU A 22 -5.94 0.75 -12.02
CA LEU A 22 -5.61 2.13 -11.69
C LEU A 22 -6.66 3.05 -12.31
N ALA A 23 -7.47 3.69 -11.48
CA ALA A 23 -8.47 4.65 -11.93
C ALA A 23 -7.85 6.02 -12.23
N THR A 24 -6.93 6.48 -11.37
CA THR A 24 -6.16 7.72 -11.55
C THR A 24 -4.96 7.72 -10.61
N TRP A 25 -4.06 8.68 -10.78
CA TRP A 25 -2.96 8.94 -9.86
C TRP A 25 -2.69 10.44 -9.75
N VAL A 26 -2.16 10.85 -8.59
CA VAL A 26 -1.81 12.24 -8.29
C VAL A 26 -0.45 12.23 -7.62
N ALA A 27 0.47 13.05 -8.10
CA ALA A 27 1.73 13.25 -7.45
C ALA A 27 1.74 14.58 -6.69
N ASN A 28 2.10 14.48 -5.42
CA ASN A 28 2.18 15.57 -4.47
C ASN A 28 3.66 15.85 -4.23
N SER A 29 4.14 16.99 -4.72
CA SER A 29 5.55 17.39 -4.61
C SER A 29 5.98 17.84 -3.22
N GLY A 30 5.06 17.90 -2.26
CA GLY A 30 5.36 18.31 -0.88
C GLY A 30 5.44 19.82 -0.65
N LEU A 31 4.99 20.63 -1.61
CA LEU A 31 4.92 22.10 -1.48
C LEU A 31 4.03 22.57 -0.32
N ASP A 32 3.17 21.69 0.18
CA ASP A 32 2.31 21.86 1.36
C ASP A 32 3.02 21.51 2.68
N GLY A 33 4.34 21.27 2.67
CA GLY A 33 5.14 20.93 3.85
C GLY A 33 5.09 19.44 4.21
N THR A 34 4.52 18.60 3.35
CA THR A 34 4.48 17.15 3.56
C THR A 34 5.52 16.43 2.69
N PRO A 35 5.95 15.20 3.04
CA PRO A 35 6.89 14.47 2.21
C PRO A 35 6.36 14.21 0.79
N PRO A 36 7.21 14.30 -0.26
CA PRO A 36 6.84 14.00 -1.64
C PRO A 36 6.27 12.59 -1.76
N ARG A 37 5.13 12.47 -2.43
CA ARG A 37 4.43 11.19 -2.59
C ARG A 37 3.54 11.11 -3.81
N VAL A 38 3.36 9.91 -4.32
CA VAL A 38 2.40 9.57 -5.37
C VAL A 38 1.23 8.83 -4.73
N ASP A 39 0.03 9.33 -4.93
CA ASP A 39 -1.21 8.70 -4.50
C ASP A 39 -1.88 8.03 -5.71
N LEU A 40 -2.02 6.72 -5.64
CA LEU A 40 -2.67 5.87 -6.64
C LEU A 40 -4.10 5.59 -6.21
N ILE A 41 -5.07 5.89 -7.07
CA ILE A 41 -6.49 5.62 -6.81
C ILE A 41 -6.88 4.42 -7.64
N VAL A 42 -7.25 3.31 -6.99
CA VAL A 42 -7.56 2.05 -7.66
C VAL A 42 -9.06 1.74 -7.66
N ASN A 43 -9.47 0.91 -8.61
CA ASN A 43 -10.76 0.27 -8.63
C ASN A 43 -10.81 -0.79 -7.52
N GLN A 44 -11.56 -0.53 -6.46
CA GLN A 44 -11.67 -1.39 -5.29
C GLN A 44 -12.12 -2.82 -5.64
N GLN A 45 -13.06 -2.99 -6.57
CA GLN A 45 -13.56 -4.32 -6.94
C GLN A 45 -12.45 -5.20 -7.53
N ILE A 46 -11.59 -4.61 -8.36
CA ILE A 46 -10.45 -5.32 -8.95
C ILE A 46 -9.37 -5.54 -7.90
N TRP A 47 -9.03 -4.50 -7.11
CA TRP A 47 -8.08 -4.62 -6.01
C TRP A 47 -8.44 -5.76 -5.02
N SER A 48 -9.72 -5.85 -4.66
CA SER A 48 -10.23 -6.91 -3.77
C SER A 48 -10.09 -8.30 -4.35
N SER A 49 -10.09 -8.44 -5.68
CA SER A 49 -9.87 -9.73 -6.35
C SER A 49 -8.40 -10.18 -6.36
N TYR A 50 -7.45 -9.25 -6.20
CA TYR A 50 -6.02 -9.56 -6.22
C TYR A 50 -5.58 -10.26 -4.92
N THR A 51 -4.73 -11.27 -5.08
CA THR A 51 -4.00 -11.91 -3.98
C THR A 51 -3.01 -10.95 -3.34
N TYR A 52 -2.54 -11.30 -2.14
CA TYR A 52 -1.50 -10.52 -1.44
C TYR A 52 -0.27 -10.28 -2.32
N LEU A 53 0.21 -11.31 -3.04
CA LEU A 53 1.40 -11.19 -3.88
C LEU A 53 1.17 -10.28 -5.10
N GLU A 54 -0.02 -10.31 -5.70
CA GLU A 54 -0.37 -9.42 -6.82
C GLU A 54 -0.46 -7.97 -6.37
N ARG A 55 -1.08 -7.72 -5.22
CA ARG A 55 -1.14 -6.38 -4.61
C ARG A 55 0.27 -5.87 -4.25
N TYR A 56 1.11 -6.74 -3.67
CA TYR A 56 2.51 -6.41 -3.37
C TYR A 56 3.29 -6.09 -4.64
N ARG A 57 3.16 -6.91 -5.70
CA ARG A 57 3.84 -6.68 -6.97
C ARG A 57 3.46 -5.33 -7.58
N PHE A 58 2.17 -5.02 -7.63
CA PHE A 58 1.68 -3.73 -8.10
C PHE A 58 2.29 -2.57 -7.31
N LEU A 59 2.18 -2.63 -5.97
CA LEU A 59 2.73 -1.59 -5.10
C LEU A 59 4.24 -1.44 -5.26
N ASN A 60 4.98 -2.55 -5.29
CA ASN A 60 6.44 -2.53 -5.36
C ASN A 60 6.95 -1.95 -6.69
N GLN A 61 6.29 -2.27 -7.81
CA GLN A 61 6.66 -1.71 -9.11
C GLN A 61 6.47 -0.19 -9.15
N PHE A 62 5.31 0.32 -8.71
CA PHE A 62 5.07 1.76 -8.62
C PHE A 62 5.97 2.44 -7.57
N GLY A 63 6.17 1.78 -6.43
CA GLY A 63 6.98 2.26 -5.31
C GLY A 63 8.44 2.47 -5.70
N VAL A 64 9.07 1.47 -6.33
CA VAL A 64 10.45 1.56 -6.83
C VAL A 64 10.55 2.64 -7.91
N ALA A 65 9.60 2.68 -8.85
CA ALA A 65 9.61 3.70 -9.90
C ALA A 65 9.46 5.13 -9.34
N ALA A 66 8.65 5.33 -8.30
CA ALA A 66 8.49 6.64 -7.64
C ALA A 66 9.69 7.00 -6.75
N GLN A 67 10.31 5.99 -6.13
CA GLN A 67 11.49 6.16 -5.27
C GLN A 67 12.67 6.76 -6.05
N ASP A 68 12.85 6.41 -7.32
CA ASP A 68 13.89 6.99 -8.18
C ASP A 68 13.79 8.53 -8.29
N PHE A 69 12.64 9.12 -7.95
CA PHE A 69 12.39 10.56 -7.91
C PHE A 69 12.29 11.14 -6.49
N GLY A 70 12.54 10.33 -5.46
CA GLY A 70 12.40 10.72 -4.06
C GLY A 70 10.96 10.74 -3.56
N TYR A 71 10.04 10.03 -4.22
CA TYR A 71 8.62 9.97 -3.83
C TYR A 71 8.28 8.65 -3.13
N SER A 72 7.53 8.73 -2.04
CA SER A 72 6.80 7.55 -1.51
C SER A 72 5.56 7.25 -2.37
N THR A 73 5.03 6.03 -2.32
CA THR A 73 3.78 5.67 -3.01
C THR A 73 2.71 5.23 -2.02
N ARG A 74 1.46 5.64 -2.24
CA ARG A 74 0.29 5.20 -1.47
C ARG A 74 -0.81 4.75 -2.42
N VAL A 75 -1.61 3.77 -2.00
CA VAL A 75 -2.74 3.24 -2.77
C VAL A 75 -4.01 3.45 -1.97
N PHE A 76 -5.01 4.05 -2.62
CA PHE A 76 -6.31 4.33 -2.05
C PHE A 76 -7.43 3.74 -2.92
N ASN A 77 -8.57 3.42 -2.32
CA ASN A 77 -9.82 3.30 -3.07
C ASN A 77 -10.46 4.68 -3.30
N ARG A 78 -11.63 4.69 -3.97
CA ARG A 78 -12.39 5.92 -4.23
C ARG A 78 -13.00 6.55 -2.97
N GLN A 79 -13.12 5.78 -1.89
CA GLN A 79 -13.57 6.21 -0.57
C GLN A 79 -12.43 6.78 0.28
N GLN A 80 -11.23 6.92 -0.29
CA GLN A 80 -10.02 7.44 0.37
C GLN A 80 -9.50 6.55 1.51
N GLU A 81 -9.86 5.27 1.53
CA GLU A 81 -9.28 4.29 2.44
C GLU A 81 -7.88 3.89 1.95
N LEU A 82 -6.89 3.93 2.84
CA LEU A 82 -5.52 3.52 2.53
C LEU A 82 -5.45 1.98 2.46
N LEU A 83 -5.12 1.46 1.28
CA LEU A 83 -5.03 0.03 1.01
C LEU A 83 -3.58 -0.48 1.04
N ALA A 84 -2.63 0.38 0.67
CA ALA A 84 -1.23 0.01 0.61
C ALA A 84 -0.33 1.24 0.63
N ALA A 85 0.91 1.09 1.08
CA ALA A 85 1.91 2.15 0.99
C ALA A 85 3.33 1.59 0.85
N TYR A 86 4.12 2.22 0.00
CA TYR A 86 5.55 2.04 -0.15
C TYR A 86 6.20 3.33 0.33
N ILE A 87 6.64 3.35 1.59
CA ILE A 87 7.09 4.56 2.29
C ILE A 87 8.60 4.55 2.37
N CYS A 88 9.22 5.55 1.75
CA CYS A 88 10.66 5.77 1.81
C CYS A 88 10.92 6.98 2.73
N PRO A 89 11.53 6.77 3.91
CA PRO A 89 11.83 7.86 4.83
C PRO A 89 12.97 8.75 4.32
N ASP A 90 13.83 8.21 3.46
CA ASP A 90 14.94 8.94 2.84
C ASP A 90 14.73 9.04 1.32
N PRO A 91 14.55 10.24 0.75
CA PRO A 91 14.45 10.45 -0.69
C PRO A 91 15.77 10.23 -1.43
N ALA A 92 16.92 10.20 -0.75
CA ALA A 92 18.25 10.01 -1.35
C ALA A 92 18.66 8.54 -1.48
N GLY A 93 17.78 7.60 -1.11
CA GLY A 93 18.02 6.17 -1.16
C GLY A 93 18.23 5.57 0.23
N GLY A 94 17.42 4.56 0.55
CA GLY A 94 17.40 3.89 1.84
C GLY A 94 16.38 2.76 1.86
N THR A 95 16.25 2.05 2.98
CA THR A 95 15.27 0.97 3.10
C THR A 95 13.86 1.54 3.15
N CYS A 96 13.04 1.23 2.14
CA CYS A 96 11.62 1.59 2.12
C CYS A 96 10.79 0.53 2.82
N ASN A 97 9.74 0.97 3.51
CA ASN A 97 8.81 0.12 4.24
C ASN A 97 7.56 -0.12 3.40
N VAL A 98 7.06 -1.35 3.42
CA VAL A 98 5.83 -1.74 2.73
C VAL A 98 4.73 -1.98 3.76
N PHE A 99 3.64 -1.24 3.60
CA PHE A 99 2.36 -1.52 4.23
C PHE A 99 1.41 -2.08 3.19
N LEU A 100 0.75 -3.18 3.50
CA LEU A 100 -0.25 -3.77 2.64
C LEU A 100 -1.39 -4.33 3.50
N ASP A 101 -2.61 -3.90 3.19
CA ASP A 101 -3.77 -4.41 3.89
C ASP A 101 -3.97 -5.92 3.59
N SER A 102 -4.38 -6.69 4.60
CA SER A 102 -4.53 -8.14 4.50
C SER A 102 -5.91 -8.59 4.00
N SER A 103 -6.82 -7.70 3.61
CA SER A 103 -8.21 -8.03 3.21
C SER A 103 -8.36 -8.77 1.87
N GLY A 104 -7.33 -9.47 1.40
CA GLY A 104 -7.37 -10.23 0.15
C GLY A 104 -7.95 -11.65 0.28
N PRO A 105 -8.26 -12.31 -0.85
CA PRO A 105 -8.78 -13.68 -0.88
C PRO A 105 -7.83 -14.72 -0.25
N SER A 106 -6.58 -14.34 -0.04
CA SER A 106 -5.53 -15.14 0.61
C SER A 106 -4.90 -14.40 1.80
N GLY A 107 -5.63 -13.46 2.40
CA GLY A 107 -5.22 -12.80 3.63
C GLY A 107 -4.93 -13.83 4.69
N LEU A 108 -3.69 -13.88 5.18
CA LEU A 108 -3.33 -14.66 6.36
C LEU A 108 -3.96 -13.97 7.58
N GLN A 109 -5.27 -14.15 7.77
CA GLN A 109 -5.92 -13.86 9.03
C GLN A 109 -5.43 -14.93 10.01
N GLY A 110 -4.35 -14.61 10.72
CA GLY A 110 -3.99 -15.32 11.93
C GLY A 110 -5.16 -15.18 12.89
N GLY A 111 -6.00 -16.21 12.96
CA GLY A 111 -7.09 -16.31 13.91
C GLY A 111 -6.50 -16.36 15.31
N SER A 112 -6.27 -15.21 15.93
CA SER A 112 -6.11 -15.13 17.37
C SER A 112 -7.48 -15.29 18.00
N THR A 113 -8.02 -16.51 17.99
CA THR A 113 -8.95 -16.93 19.05
C THR A 113 -8.17 -16.84 20.35
N LEU A 114 -8.39 -15.77 21.10
CA LEU A 114 -8.07 -15.72 22.51
C LEU A 114 -8.88 -16.82 23.19
N SER A 115 -8.26 -17.98 23.39
CA SER A 115 -8.77 -19.00 24.30
C SER A 115 -8.89 -18.36 25.69
N PRO A 116 -10.04 -18.44 26.36
CA PRO A 116 -10.12 -18.06 27.77
C PRO A 116 -9.20 -18.99 28.56
N PHE A 117 -8.30 -18.42 29.35
CA PHE A 117 -7.50 -19.18 30.31
C PHE A 117 -8.42 -19.95 31.26
N PRO A 118 -8.16 -21.24 31.55
CA PRO A 118 -8.88 -21.93 32.61
C PRO A 118 -8.39 -21.34 33.94
N THR A 119 -9.26 -20.63 34.65
CA THR A 119 -9.00 -20.27 36.05
C THR A 119 -8.95 -21.56 36.86
N GLY A 120 -7.73 -21.91 37.26
CA GLY A 120 -7.43 -23.07 38.09
C GLY A 120 -8.20 -23.07 39.41
N GLY A 121 -8.62 -24.26 39.82
CA GLY A 121 -9.31 -24.51 41.05
C GLY A 121 -8.49 -24.15 42.28
N GLY A 122 -9.14 -23.46 43.22
CA GLY A 122 -8.68 -23.21 44.58
C GLY A 122 -9.59 -23.93 45.58
N ILE A 123 -9.24 -25.17 45.85
CA ILE A 123 -9.28 -25.89 47.14
C ILE A 123 -10.16 -25.26 48.24
N GLY A 124 -11.31 -25.88 48.51
CA GLY A 124 -11.99 -25.79 49.80
C GLY A 124 -11.65 -27.02 50.63
N LEU A 125 -11.38 -26.83 51.92
CA LEU A 125 -11.39 -27.82 53.01
C LEU A 125 -10.88 -27.18 54.31
N PRO A 126 -11.26 -27.70 55.48
CA PRO A 126 -12.59 -28.06 55.96
C PRO A 126 -13.20 -26.99 56.89
#